data_AF-A0A3M0T4J1-F1
#
_entry.id   AF-A0A3M0T4J1-F1
#
_cell.length_a   1.000
_cell.length_b   1.000
_cell.length_c   1.000
_cell.angle_alpha   90.00
_cell.angle_beta   90.00
_cell.angle_gamma   90.00
#
_symmetry.space_group_name_H-M   'P 1'
#
loop_
_entity.id
_entity.type
_entity.pdbx_description
1 polymer ?
#
loop_
_entity_poly.entity_id
_entity_poly.type
_entity_poly.pdbx_seq_one_letter_code
_entity_poly.pdbx_strand_id
1 'polypeptide(L)'
;MINIIAKDIYKIGNLNEGVSLQESIDSIAYVATVKLLETDELKNIGFVKGNAIEVWDTAFNSSNDVRVFKGIVWEREKTRKDRTLELTCKERTVYMEQSEDEYLLTEGETASQRIKKYANDWNIPIGNFADTGTGLAKNVYRGDTILDMIFKDLKETAQKGGKLYKVRMSDKLDLVEIGTNSTVWKLESIVEDVDEHSSLEGAVTQVKVLGSQSDDSLSPVIGTYEKETKGYGTLRKIVQDDKVTNADEAKKKADSLFSTGEDYFTLNCDADINTIRAGDKVNFDDTDLYVASVTHTLGSVGKMDLTVGTMDYIRRKFYAGDGESS
;
A
#
# COMPACT_ATOMS: atom_id res chain seq x y z
N MET A 1 -17.96 18.51 5.44
CA MET A 1 -19.36 18.02 5.37
C MET A 1 -19.38 16.90 4.37
N ILE A 2 -19.77 15.70 4.83
CA ILE A 2 -19.71 14.50 4.00
C ILE A 2 -20.85 14.51 2.98
N ASN A 3 -20.50 14.35 1.71
CA ASN A 3 -21.44 14.19 0.60
C ASN A 3 -21.10 12.90 -0.14
N ILE A 4 -22.12 12.07 -0.40
CA ILE A 4 -21.95 10.82 -1.15
C ILE A 4 -22.64 10.98 -2.51
N ILE A 5 -21.92 10.64 -3.57
CA ILE A 5 -22.47 10.61 -4.93
C ILE A 5 -22.54 9.15 -5.37
N ALA A 6 -23.73 8.72 -5.77
CA ALA A 6 -24.05 7.36 -6.12
C ALA A 6 -24.49 7.23 -7.57
N LYS A 7 -23.98 6.19 -8.26
CA LYS A 7 -24.26 5.93 -9.68
C LYS A 7 -24.03 7.18 -10.55
N ASP A 8 -23.03 7.96 -10.16
CA ASP A 8 -22.60 9.22 -10.80
C ASP A 8 -23.62 10.38 -10.80
N ILE A 9 -24.87 10.17 -10.37
CA ILE A 9 -25.95 11.17 -10.51
C ILE A 9 -26.75 11.43 -9.23
N TYR A 10 -26.77 10.50 -8.27
CA TYR A 10 -27.58 10.64 -7.06
C TYR A 10 -26.74 11.19 -5.92
N LYS A 11 -27.04 12.42 -5.50
CA LYS A 11 -26.47 12.97 -4.26
C LYS A 11 -27.24 12.44 -3.06
N ILE A 12 -26.56 11.70 -2.18
CA ILE A 12 -27.10 11.22 -0.91
C ILE A 12 -26.70 12.23 0.16
N GLY A 13 -27.70 12.91 0.73
CA GLY A 13 -27.53 13.82 1.86
C GLY A 13 -28.38 13.37 3.04
N ASN A 14 -27.91 13.63 4.26
CA ASN A 14 -28.65 13.41 5.52
C ASN A 14 -29.08 11.95 5.81
N LEU A 15 -28.54 10.97 5.09
CA LEU A 15 -28.73 9.55 5.37
C LEU A 15 -27.44 8.85 5.85
N ASN A 16 -26.32 9.58 5.87
CA ASN A 16 -25.03 9.05 6.30
C ASN A 16 -25.02 8.82 7.82
N GLU A 17 -24.80 7.57 8.23
CA GLU A 17 -24.64 7.17 9.63
C GLU A 17 -23.16 6.97 10.00
N GLY A 18 -22.26 6.95 9.00
CA GLY A 18 -20.83 6.86 9.20
C GLY A 18 -20.10 6.50 7.91
N VAL A 19 -18.92 7.08 7.71
CA VAL A 19 -17.99 6.68 6.65
C VAL A 19 -16.62 6.47 7.25
N SER A 20 -16.02 5.31 6.97
CA SER A 20 -14.60 5.10 7.23
C SER A 20 -13.86 4.79 5.93
N LEU A 21 -12.62 5.23 5.84
CA LEU A 21 -11.73 4.99 4.72
C LEU A 21 -10.44 4.33 5.22
N GLN A 22 -9.98 3.26 4.59
CA GLN A 22 -8.79 2.54 5.04
C GLN A 22 -7.86 2.21 3.88
N GLU A 23 -6.58 2.54 4.06
CA GLU A 23 -5.50 2.23 3.13
C GLU A 23 -4.26 1.72 3.86
N SER A 24 -3.47 0.85 3.22
CA SER A 24 -2.09 0.59 3.59
C SER A 24 -1.19 0.50 2.35
N ILE A 25 0.12 0.42 2.55
CA ILE A 25 1.08 0.25 1.45
C ILE A 25 0.95 -1.13 0.79
N ASP A 26 0.65 -2.16 1.56
CA ASP A 26 0.44 -3.55 1.12
C ASP A 26 -1.02 -3.92 0.88
N SER A 27 -1.97 -3.03 1.23
CA SER A 27 -3.36 -3.23 0.87
C SER A 27 -3.55 -3.03 -0.62
N ILE A 28 -4.39 -3.89 -1.14
CA ILE A 28 -4.60 -4.07 -2.56
C ILE A 28 -5.54 -2.99 -3.14
N ALA A 29 -6.46 -2.45 -2.34
CA ALA A 29 -7.32 -1.34 -2.73
C ALA A 29 -7.61 -0.42 -1.56
N TYR A 30 -7.79 0.88 -1.84
CA TYR A 30 -8.40 1.77 -0.87
C TYR A 30 -9.85 1.36 -0.65
N VAL A 31 -10.25 1.20 0.61
CA VAL A 31 -11.58 0.70 0.98
C VAL A 31 -12.35 1.82 1.67
N ALA A 32 -13.60 2.02 1.27
CA ALA A 32 -14.54 2.86 1.98
C ALA A 32 -15.70 2.01 2.52
N THR A 33 -15.94 2.09 3.82
CA THR A 33 -17.15 1.54 4.44
C THR A 33 -18.13 2.67 4.65
N VAL A 34 -19.29 2.59 3.98
CA VAL A 34 -20.33 3.63 4.02
C VAL A 34 -21.58 3.05 4.65
N LYS A 35 -22.02 3.61 5.78
CA LYS A 35 -23.24 3.21 6.48
C LYS A 35 -24.33 4.25 6.25
N LEU A 36 -25.48 3.80 5.74
CA LEU A 36 -26.61 4.64 5.39
C LEU A 36 -27.90 4.17 6.07
N LEU A 37 -28.72 5.13 6.50
CA LEU A 37 -30.11 4.87 6.86
C LEU A 37 -30.92 4.52 5.61
N GLU A 38 -31.49 3.33 5.58
CA GLU A 38 -32.31 2.79 4.50
C GLU A 38 -33.75 3.33 4.55
N THR A 39 -33.97 4.43 3.82
CA THR A 39 -35.30 4.95 3.49
C THR A 39 -35.86 4.30 2.23
N ASP A 40 -37.16 4.51 1.97
CA ASP A 40 -37.78 3.98 0.77
C ASP A 40 -37.29 4.72 -0.50
N GLU A 41 -36.91 5.99 -0.39
CA GLU A 41 -36.23 6.74 -1.45
C GLU A 41 -34.87 6.13 -1.79
N LEU A 42 -34.06 5.79 -0.77
CA LEU A 42 -32.76 5.14 -0.99
C LEU A 42 -32.93 3.75 -1.64
N LYS A 43 -33.97 2.99 -1.26
CA LYS A 43 -34.29 1.72 -1.93
C LYS A 43 -34.61 1.94 -3.42
N ASN A 44 -35.32 3.01 -3.76
CA ASN A 44 -35.70 3.33 -5.13
C ASN A 44 -34.52 3.73 -6.02
N ILE A 45 -33.41 4.22 -5.45
CA ILE A 45 -32.14 4.44 -6.19
C ILE A 45 -31.59 3.13 -6.75
N GLY A 46 -31.90 2.00 -6.10
CA GLY A 46 -31.56 0.66 -6.59
C GLY A 46 -30.06 0.38 -6.53
N PHE A 47 -29.41 0.69 -5.41
CA PHE A 47 -27.99 0.41 -5.18
C PHE A 47 -27.68 -1.08 -5.31
N VAL A 48 -26.77 -1.44 -6.20
CA VAL A 48 -26.27 -2.81 -6.39
C VAL A 48 -24.75 -2.83 -6.51
N LYS A 49 -24.15 -4.02 -6.37
CA LYS A 49 -22.72 -4.23 -6.62
C LYS A 49 -22.33 -3.74 -8.02
N GLY A 50 -21.12 -3.19 -8.14
CA GLY A 50 -20.59 -2.58 -9.35
C GLY A 50 -21.08 -1.16 -9.64
N ASN A 51 -22.04 -0.62 -8.88
CA ASN A 51 -22.41 0.79 -9.01
C ASN A 51 -21.25 1.70 -8.57
N ALA A 52 -21.03 2.77 -9.32
CA ALA A 52 -20.05 3.80 -8.97
C ALA A 52 -20.46 4.54 -7.71
N ILE A 53 -19.47 4.93 -6.91
CA ILE A 53 -19.67 5.74 -5.71
C ILE A 53 -18.48 6.67 -5.51
N GLU A 54 -18.77 7.89 -5.08
CA GLU A 54 -17.78 8.88 -4.65
C GLU A 54 -18.14 9.38 -3.26
N VAL A 55 -17.12 9.59 -2.43
CA VAL A 55 -17.24 10.27 -1.13
C VAL A 55 -16.47 11.57 -1.22
N TRP A 56 -17.14 12.64 -0.85
CA TRP A 56 -16.60 13.98 -0.78
C TRP A 56 -16.70 14.48 0.67
N ASP A 57 -15.68 15.19 1.11
CA ASP A 57 -15.67 15.84 2.41
C ASP A 57 -14.92 17.18 2.33
N THR A 58 -15.10 18.03 3.34
CA THR A 58 -14.44 19.33 3.41
C THR A 58 -13.00 19.10 3.84
N ALA A 59 -12.04 19.61 3.07
CA ALA A 59 -10.62 19.43 3.39
C ALA A 59 -10.29 20.05 4.77
N PHE A 60 -9.39 19.39 5.50
CA PHE A 60 -8.93 19.87 6.80
C PHE A 60 -8.45 21.32 6.75
N ASN A 61 -8.89 22.14 7.71
CA ASN A 61 -8.62 23.58 7.79
C ASN A 61 -8.95 24.37 6.50
N SER A 62 -9.93 23.91 5.73
CA SER A 62 -10.38 24.53 4.50
C SER A 62 -11.90 24.66 4.47
N SER A 63 -12.42 25.49 3.57
CA SER A 63 -13.84 25.56 3.21
C SER A 63 -14.15 24.82 1.91
N ASN A 64 -13.13 24.25 1.25
CA ASN A 64 -13.27 23.57 -0.03
C ASN A 64 -13.55 22.09 0.18
N ASP A 65 -14.53 21.57 -0.55
CA ASP A 65 -14.78 20.14 -0.62
C ASP A 65 -13.77 19.46 -1.56
N VAL A 66 -13.28 18.31 -1.13
CA VAL A 66 -12.37 17.44 -1.87
C VAL A 66 -12.96 16.04 -1.98
N ARG A 67 -12.67 15.36 -3.08
CA ARG A 67 -13.07 13.96 -3.25
C ARG A 67 -12.08 13.08 -2.52
N VAL A 68 -12.53 12.50 -1.41
CA VAL A 68 -11.70 11.64 -0.55
C VAL A 68 -11.73 10.19 -1.01
N PHE A 69 -12.77 9.76 -1.73
CA PHE A 69 -12.86 8.40 -2.28
C PHE A 69 -13.60 8.35 -3.60
N LYS A 70 -13.16 7.46 -4.50
CA LYS A 70 -13.86 7.11 -5.73
C LYS A 70 -13.68 5.63 -6.04
N GLY A 71 -14.77 4.92 -6.21
CA GLY A 71 -14.70 3.49 -6.44
C GLY A 71 -16.00 2.90 -6.93
N ILE A 72 -16.17 1.63 -6.61
CA ILE A 72 -17.38 0.87 -6.86
C ILE A 72 -17.86 0.22 -5.57
N VAL A 73 -19.17 0.00 -5.48
CA VAL A 73 -19.75 -0.86 -4.45
C VAL A 73 -19.32 -2.29 -4.73
N TRP A 74 -18.47 -2.83 -3.86
CA TRP A 74 -18.01 -4.21 -3.94
C TRP A 74 -19.01 -5.15 -3.28
N GLU A 75 -19.45 -4.77 -2.08
CA GLU A 75 -20.37 -5.51 -1.25
C GLU A 75 -21.46 -4.60 -0.70
N ARG A 76 -22.65 -5.19 -0.46
CA ARG A 76 -23.73 -4.51 0.24
C ARG A 76 -24.36 -5.45 1.26
N GLU A 77 -24.62 -4.93 2.43
CA GLU A 77 -25.32 -5.63 3.50
C GLU A 77 -26.50 -4.79 3.99
N LYS A 78 -27.62 -5.45 4.30
CA LYS A 78 -28.85 -4.80 4.75
C LYS A 78 -29.34 -5.39 6.04
N THR A 79 -29.47 -4.55 7.07
CA THR A 79 -30.03 -4.93 8.36
C THR A 79 -31.44 -4.38 8.48
N ARG A 80 -32.45 -5.27 8.35
CA ARG A 80 -33.86 -4.85 8.36
C ARG A 80 -34.33 -4.25 9.68
N LYS A 81 -33.81 -4.76 10.79
CA LYS A 81 -34.22 -4.35 12.14
C LYS A 81 -33.89 -2.87 12.39
N ASP A 82 -32.68 -2.47 12.02
CA ASP A 82 -32.14 -1.14 12.27
C ASP A 82 -32.28 -0.22 11.04
N ARG A 83 -32.82 -0.77 9.94
CA ARG A 83 -32.96 -0.10 8.64
C ARG A 83 -31.63 0.45 8.13
N THR A 84 -30.55 -0.32 8.27
CA THR A 84 -29.21 0.10 7.83
C THR A 84 -28.83 -0.57 6.52
N LEU A 85 -28.23 0.20 5.61
CA LEU A 85 -27.52 -0.27 4.43
C LEU A 85 -26.03 0.02 4.62
N GLU A 86 -25.23 -1.03 4.69
CA GLU A 86 -23.77 -0.95 4.76
C GLU A 86 -23.18 -1.31 3.40
N LEU A 87 -22.27 -0.48 2.89
CA LEU A 87 -21.60 -0.66 1.62
C LEU A 87 -20.10 -0.76 1.86
N THR A 88 -19.48 -1.88 1.45
CA THR A 88 -18.03 -1.97 1.30
C THR A 88 -17.69 -1.58 -0.12
N CYS A 89 -16.99 -0.47 -0.28
CA CYS A 89 -16.62 0.10 -1.56
C CYS A 89 -15.11 0.00 -1.75
N LYS A 90 -14.66 -0.29 -2.96
CA LYS A 90 -13.23 -0.41 -3.28
C LYS A 90 -12.85 0.49 -4.46
N GLU A 91 -11.66 1.08 -4.41
CA GLU A 91 -11.02 1.70 -5.56
C GLU A 91 -10.90 0.68 -6.72
N ARG A 92 -10.85 1.17 -7.96
CA ARG A 92 -10.86 0.29 -9.15
C ARG A 92 -9.60 -0.59 -9.28
N THR A 93 -8.55 -0.38 -8.47
CA THR A 93 -7.43 -1.34 -8.35
C THR A 93 -7.89 -2.73 -7.92
N VAL A 94 -9.07 -2.88 -7.28
CA VAL A 94 -9.68 -4.19 -6.97
C VAL A 94 -9.85 -5.07 -8.21
N TYR A 95 -10.00 -4.51 -9.41
CA TYR A 95 -10.07 -5.35 -10.60
C TYR A 95 -8.70 -5.93 -10.95
N MET A 96 -7.61 -5.20 -10.70
CA MET A 96 -6.24 -5.67 -10.89
C MET A 96 -5.84 -6.70 -9.82
N GLU A 97 -6.39 -6.54 -8.61
CA GLU A 97 -6.30 -7.53 -7.52
C GLU A 97 -6.92 -8.88 -7.88
N GLN A 98 -8.05 -8.85 -8.59
CA GLN A 98 -8.89 -10.03 -8.80
C GLN A 98 -8.73 -10.61 -10.21
N SER A 99 -7.78 -10.10 -10.99
CA SER A 99 -7.53 -10.52 -12.37
C SER A 99 -6.11 -11.05 -12.49
N GLU A 100 -5.99 -12.25 -13.04
CA GLU A 100 -4.73 -12.91 -13.36
C GLU A 100 -4.42 -12.80 -14.85
N ASP A 101 -3.14 -12.87 -15.18
CA ASP A 101 -2.69 -12.91 -16.58
C ASP A 101 -1.31 -13.57 -16.69
N GLU A 102 -0.79 -13.66 -17.91
CA GLU A 102 0.58 -14.06 -18.18
C GLU A 102 1.38 -12.96 -18.87
N TYR A 103 2.62 -12.78 -18.43
CA TYR A 103 3.54 -11.84 -19.06
C TYR A 103 4.94 -12.41 -19.16
N LEU A 104 5.48 -12.35 -20.38
CA LEU A 104 6.91 -12.46 -20.62
C LEU A 104 7.53 -11.06 -20.57
N LEU A 105 8.43 -10.87 -19.61
CA LEU A 105 9.12 -9.62 -19.38
C LEU A 105 10.59 -9.75 -19.77
N THR A 106 11.10 -8.72 -20.41
CA THR A 106 12.49 -8.68 -20.85
C THR A 106 13.37 -8.06 -19.78
N GLU A 107 14.65 -8.41 -19.83
CA GLU A 107 15.65 -7.81 -18.96
C GLU A 107 15.85 -6.34 -19.31
N GLY A 108 16.02 -5.50 -18.29
CA GLY A 108 16.29 -4.07 -18.43
C GLY A 108 15.03 -3.19 -18.44
N GLU A 109 13.83 -3.75 -18.62
CA GLU A 109 12.59 -3.01 -18.43
C GLU A 109 12.46 -2.52 -16.98
N THR A 110 12.05 -1.27 -16.81
CA THR A 110 11.74 -0.71 -15.49
C THR A 110 10.33 -1.09 -15.05
N ALA A 111 10.07 -1.10 -13.73
CA ALA A 111 8.71 -1.31 -13.22
C ALA A 111 7.70 -0.33 -13.85
N SER A 112 8.04 0.95 -13.99
CA SER A 112 7.16 1.93 -14.63
C SER A 112 6.76 1.55 -16.07
N GLN A 113 7.66 0.93 -16.84
CA GLN A 113 7.37 0.45 -18.20
C GLN A 113 6.48 -0.80 -18.19
N ARG A 114 6.77 -1.76 -17.29
CA ARG A 114 5.99 -2.98 -17.14
C ARG A 114 4.56 -2.70 -16.69
N ILE A 115 4.39 -1.84 -15.70
CA ILE A 115 3.07 -1.44 -15.19
C ILE A 115 2.25 -0.73 -16.30
N LYS A 116 2.89 0.14 -17.10
CA LYS A 116 2.21 0.77 -18.26
C LYS A 116 1.77 -0.27 -19.31
N LYS A 117 2.58 -1.30 -19.54
CA LYS A 117 2.21 -2.41 -20.42
C LYS A 117 0.96 -3.12 -19.91
N TYR A 118 0.95 -3.55 -18.64
CA TYR A 118 -0.21 -4.20 -18.02
C TYR A 118 -1.48 -3.33 -18.11
N ALA A 119 -1.34 -2.04 -17.78
CA ALA A 119 -2.45 -1.10 -17.84
C ALA A 119 -3.00 -0.95 -19.26
N ASN A 120 -2.15 -0.86 -20.28
CA ASN A 120 -2.59 -0.75 -21.67
C ASN A 120 -3.30 -2.03 -22.16
N ASP A 121 -2.75 -3.20 -21.87
CA ASP A 121 -3.31 -4.48 -22.30
C ASP A 121 -4.70 -4.72 -21.68
N TRP A 122 -4.92 -4.23 -20.46
CA TRP A 122 -6.20 -4.27 -19.74
C TRP A 122 -7.09 -3.03 -19.94
N ASN A 123 -6.70 -2.10 -20.82
CA ASN A 123 -7.41 -0.83 -21.07
C ASN A 123 -7.66 0.03 -19.81
N ILE A 124 -6.74 -0.02 -18.85
CA ILE A 124 -6.76 0.79 -17.63
C ILE A 124 -6.15 2.16 -17.97
N PRO A 125 -6.90 3.27 -17.80
CA PRO A 125 -6.38 4.59 -18.06
C PRO A 125 -5.16 4.93 -17.18
N ILE A 126 -4.08 5.38 -17.81
CA ILE A 126 -2.84 5.80 -17.12
C ILE A 126 -2.90 7.30 -16.81
N GLY A 127 -2.58 7.64 -15.57
CA GLY A 127 -2.46 9.01 -15.05
C GLY A 127 -1.00 9.45 -14.93
N ASN A 128 -0.65 10.01 -13.78
CA ASN A 128 0.69 10.45 -13.45
C ASN A 128 1.56 9.24 -13.09
N PHE A 129 2.68 9.08 -13.81
CA PHE A 129 3.56 7.94 -13.63
C PHE A 129 4.98 8.38 -13.36
N ALA A 130 5.45 8.13 -12.13
CA ALA A 130 6.86 8.27 -11.78
C ALA A 130 7.73 7.32 -12.62
N ASP A 131 8.92 7.78 -13.01
CA ASP A 131 9.94 6.92 -13.61
C ASP A 131 10.71 6.20 -12.51
N THR A 132 10.62 4.87 -12.48
CA THR A 132 11.29 4.07 -11.46
C THR A 132 12.79 3.93 -11.70
N GLY A 133 13.27 4.16 -12.93
CA GLY A 133 14.69 4.25 -13.32
C GLY A 133 15.55 2.99 -13.19
N THR A 134 15.11 1.98 -12.42
CA THR A 134 15.87 0.75 -12.17
C THR A 134 15.46 -0.36 -13.13
N GLY A 135 16.42 -0.88 -13.90
CA GLY A 135 16.21 -2.02 -14.80
C GLY A 135 16.02 -3.34 -14.05
N LEU A 136 14.96 -4.06 -14.39
CA LEU A 136 14.58 -5.31 -13.74
C LEU A 136 15.11 -6.54 -14.50
N ALA A 137 15.26 -7.66 -13.81
CA ALA A 137 15.70 -8.91 -14.37
C ALA A 137 14.60 -9.48 -15.27
N LYS A 138 14.98 -10.33 -16.22
CA LYS A 138 14.00 -11.12 -16.97
C LYS A 138 13.06 -11.86 -16.00
N ASN A 139 11.76 -11.84 -16.29
CA ASN A 139 10.78 -12.57 -15.50
C ASN A 139 9.65 -13.13 -16.37
N VAL A 140 8.98 -14.16 -15.87
CA VAL A 140 7.79 -14.76 -16.47
C VAL A 140 6.74 -14.89 -15.38
N TYR A 141 5.62 -14.19 -15.53
CA TYR A 141 4.47 -14.35 -14.66
C TYR A 141 3.45 -15.28 -15.31
N ARG A 142 2.89 -16.19 -14.51
CA ARG A 142 1.85 -17.15 -14.94
C ARG A 142 0.86 -17.34 -13.80
N GLY A 143 -0.33 -16.75 -13.94
CA GLY A 143 -1.38 -16.87 -12.92
C GLY A 143 -1.17 -15.99 -11.69
N ASP A 144 -0.23 -15.05 -11.72
CA ASP A 144 -0.18 -13.97 -10.74
C ASP A 144 -1.26 -12.94 -11.08
N THR A 145 -1.84 -12.31 -10.05
CA THR A 145 -2.75 -11.19 -10.27
C THR A 145 -1.98 -10.00 -10.85
N ILE A 146 -2.66 -9.12 -11.58
CA ILE A 146 -2.03 -7.93 -12.16
C ILE A 146 -1.37 -7.09 -11.07
N LEU A 147 -2.05 -6.93 -9.93
CA LEU A 147 -1.44 -6.15 -8.85
C LEU A 147 -0.25 -6.86 -8.19
N ASP A 148 -0.28 -8.19 -8.05
CA ASP A 148 0.88 -8.93 -7.53
C ASP A 148 2.09 -8.78 -8.44
N MET A 149 1.91 -8.84 -9.76
CA MET A 149 2.97 -8.57 -10.73
C MET A 149 3.58 -7.18 -10.52
N ILE A 150 2.73 -6.16 -10.33
CA ILE A 150 3.16 -4.79 -10.04
C ILE A 150 3.96 -4.73 -8.73
N PHE A 151 3.47 -5.35 -7.65
CA PHE A 151 4.17 -5.36 -6.38
C PHE A 151 5.51 -6.09 -6.46
N LYS A 152 5.60 -7.20 -7.19
CA LYS A 152 6.86 -7.93 -7.40
C LYS A 152 7.88 -7.06 -8.17
N ASP A 153 7.45 -6.35 -9.20
CA ASP A 153 8.31 -5.42 -9.96
C ASP A 153 8.80 -4.23 -9.11
N LEU A 154 7.92 -3.66 -8.26
CA LEU A 154 8.27 -2.57 -7.35
C LEU A 154 9.18 -3.04 -6.20
N LYS A 155 8.98 -4.27 -5.70
CA LYS A 155 9.87 -4.92 -4.74
C LYS A 155 11.26 -5.14 -5.34
N GLU A 156 11.34 -5.65 -6.56
CA GLU A 156 12.63 -5.84 -7.24
C GLU A 156 13.34 -4.49 -7.46
N THR A 157 12.60 -3.44 -7.84
CA THR A 157 13.11 -2.07 -7.94
C THR A 157 13.78 -1.64 -6.63
N ALA A 158 13.10 -1.81 -5.50
CA ALA A 158 13.63 -1.46 -4.18
C ALA A 158 14.86 -2.32 -3.80
N GLN A 159 14.81 -3.63 -4.04
CA GLN A 159 15.90 -4.57 -3.74
C GLN A 159 17.18 -4.26 -4.53
N LYS A 160 17.04 -3.70 -5.73
CA LYS A 160 18.15 -3.21 -6.55
C LYS A 160 18.64 -1.81 -6.17
N GLY A 161 18.17 -1.27 -5.04
CA GLY A 161 18.57 0.05 -4.53
C GLY A 161 17.77 1.22 -5.12
N GLY A 162 16.71 0.93 -5.89
CA GLY A 162 15.77 1.95 -6.35
C GLY A 162 14.97 2.56 -5.20
N LYS A 163 14.27 3.65 -5.50
CA LYS A 163 13.33 4.27 -4.56
C LYS A 163 12.07 3.41 -4.40
N LEU A 164 11.23 3.78 -3.42
CA LEU A 164 9.98 3.07 -3.16
C LEU A 164 8.82 3.75 -3.87
N TYR A 165 7.94 2.95 -4.45
CA TYR A 165 6.77 3.44 -5.17
C TYR A 165 5.54 2.61 -4.83
N LYS A 166 4.36 3.18 -5.03
CA LYS A 166 3.09 2.45 -5.00
C LYS A 166 2.16 2.94 -6.09
N VAL A 167 1.22 2.09 -6.48
CA VAL A 167 0.13 2.51 -7.34
C VAL A 167 -1.00 3.12 -6.51
N ARG A 168 -1.73 4.08 -7.09
CA ARG A 168 -2.95 4.67 -6.55
C ARG A 168 -3.98 4.79 -7.67
N MET A 169 -5.26 4.65 -7.37
CA MET A 169 -6.32 4.81 -8.37
C MET A 169 -7.18 6.02 -8.03
N SER A 170 -6.86 7.15 -8.66
CA SER A 170 -7.69 8.35 -8.62
C SER A 170 -8.80 8.22 -9.69
N ASP A 171 -8.82 9.09 -10.71
CA ASP A 171 -9.60 8.86 -11.93
C ASP A 171 -8.88 7.92 -12.92
N LYS A 172 -7.57 7.77 -12.74
CA LYS A 172 -6.66 6.96 -13.56
C LYS A 172 -5.66 6.26 -12.64
N LEU A 173 -4.97 5.25 -13.17
CA LEU A 173 -3.89 4.58 -12.47
C LEU A 173 -2.68 5.50 -12.41
N ASP A 174 -2.27 5.87 -11.21
CA ASP A 174 -1.07 6.65 -10.93
C ASP A 174 0.02 5.75 -10.32
N LEU A 175 1.29 6.05 -10.60
CA LEU A 175 2.44 5.48 -9.91
C LEU A 175 3.18 6.60 -9.19
N VAL A 176 3.21 6.52 -7.86
CA VAL A 176 3.73 7.58 -6.99
C VAL A 176 4.96 7.09 -6.20
N GLU A 177 5.96 7.95 -6.06
CA GLU A 177 7.10 7.74 -5.17
C GLU A 177 6.68 8.00 -3.72
N ILE A 178 7.03 7.09 -2.80
CA ILE A 178 6.68 7.23 -1.38
C ILE A 178 7.30 8.52 -0.81
N GLY A 179 6.49 9.31 -0.12
CA GLY A 179 6.90 10.54 0.56
C GLY A 179 7.09 11.76 -0.34
N THR A 180 6.50 11.76 -1.54
CA THR A 180 6.56 12.88 -2.50
C THR A 180 5.27 13.71 -2.55
N ASN A 181 4.39 13.56 -1.57
CA ASN A 181 3.22 14.43 -1.37
C ASN A 181 3.65 15.90 -1.23
N SER A 182 2.85 16.81 -1.79
CA SER A 182 3.15 18.25 -1.83
C SER A 182 3.09 18.92 -0.46
N THR A 183 2.24 18.42 0.44
CA THR A 183 2.03 18.96 1.77
C THR A 183 2.48 17.94 2.82
N VAL A 184 3.49 18.30 3.63
CA VAL A 184 3.90 17.52 4.80
C VAL A 184 3.18 18.09 6.02
N TRP A 185 2.27 17.32 6.59
CA TRP A 185 1.49 17.72 7.76
C TRP A 185 2.28 17.48 9.04
N LYS A 186 2.26 18.47 9.94
CA LYS A 186 2.75 18.37 11.31
C LYS A 186 1.61 17.88 12.20
N LEU A 187 1.79 16.73 12.85
CA LEU A 187 0.70 16.02 13.50
C LEU A 187 0.60 16.30 15.01
N GLU A 188 1.63 16.89 15.63
CA GLU A 188 1.76 17.02 17.08
C GLU A 188 0.56 17.71 17.75
N SER A 189 -0.10 18.64 17.06
CA SER A 189 -1.24 19.39 17.60
C SER A 189 -2.58 18.65 17.54
N ILE A 190 -2.67 17.53 16.82
CA ILE A 190 -3.92 16.77 16.62
C ILE A 190 -3.82 15.31 17.10
N VAL A 191 -2.66 14.89 17.59
CA VAL A 191 -2.46 13.54 18.12
C VAL A 191 -2.97 13.51 19.57
N GLU A 192 -3.90 12.60 19.84
CA GLU A 192 -4.49 12.34 21.16
C GLU A 192 -3.67 11.29 21.92
N ASP A 193 -3.24 10.23 21.23
CA ASP A 193 -2.47 9.12 21.80
C ASP A 193 -1.40 8.60 20.84
N VAL A 194 -0.33 8.06 21.42
CA VAL A 194 0.84 7.56 20.69
C VAL A 194 1.27 6.21 21.26
N ASP A 195 1.17 5.17 20.45
CA ASP A 195 1.76 3.87 20.75
C ASP A 195 3.07 3.71 19.98
N GLU A 196 4.18 3.53 20.69
CA GLU A 196 5.46 3.16 20.11
C GLU A 196 5.61 1.63 20.10
N HIS A 197 5.84 1.06 18.91
CA HIS A 197 6.13 -0.36 18.75
C HIS A 197 7.59 -0.55 18.33
N SER A 198 8.31 -1.38 19.09
CA SER A 198 9.66 -1.84 18.74
C SER A 198 9.78 -3.33 19.02
N SER A 199 10.25 -4.10 18.04
CA SER A 199 10.37 -5.57 18.16
C SER A 199 11.48 -6.13 17.27
N LEU A 200 12.04 -7.29 17.66
CA LEU A 200 12.94 -8.08 16.82
C LEU A 200 12.21 -8.97 15.81
N GLU A 201 10.89 -8.85 15.68
CA GLU A 201 10.12 -9.61 14.69
C GLU A 201 10.62 -9.29 13.28
N GLY A 202 10.85 -10.31 12.46
CA GLY A 202 11.45 -10.13 11.13
C GLY A 202 12.90 -9.62 11.12
N ALA A 203 13.59 -9.54 12.27
CA ALA A 203 15.00 -9.12 12.30
C ALA A 203 15.92 -10.16 11.64
N VAL A 204 16.88 -9.66 10.87
CA VAL A 204 17.90 -10.44 10.17
C VAL A 204 19.23 -9.75 10.45
N THR A 205 20.04 -10.36 11.31
CA THR A 205 21.36 -9.84 11.71
C THR A 205 22.50 -10.59 11.02
N GLN A 206 22.20 -11.73 10.39
CA GLN A 206 23.15 -12.47 9.57
C GLN A 206 22.48 -12.97 8.30
N VAL A 207 23.15 -12.82 7.15
CA VAL A 207 22.69 -13.37 5.88
C VAL A 207 23.74 -14.35 5.37
N LYS A 208 23.31 -15.59 5.11
CA LYS A 208 24.14 -16.63 4.50
C LYS A 208 23.66 -16.86 3.07
N VAL A 209 24.47 -16.48 2.09
CA VAL A 209 24.17 -16.64 0.67
C VAL A 209 24.79 -17.96 0.18
N LEU A 210 23.95 -18.81 -0.40
CA LEU A 210 24.31 -20.10 -0.93
C LEU A 210 24.28 -20.07 -2.46
N GLY A 211 25.19 -20.80 -3.10
CA GLY A 211 25.13 -21.10 -4.52
C GLY A 211 24.25 -22.31 -4.81
N SER A 212 23.95 -22.55 -6.07
CA SER A 212 23.16 -23.70 -6.52
C SER A 212 23.95 -25.01 -6.37
N GLN A 213 23.25 -26.10 -6.03
CA GLN A 213 23.83 -27.44 -5.99
C GLN A 213 22.82 -28.49 -6.44
N SER A 214 23.29 -29.48 -7.22
CA SER A 214 22.44 -30.51 -7.86
C SER A 214 22.43 -31.87 -7.15
N ASP A 215 23.30 -32.07 -6.16
CA ASP A 215 23.57 -33.38 -5.55
C ASP A 215 23.29 -33.34 -4.03
N ASP A 216 23.28 -34.50 -3.36
CA ASP A 216 23.00 -34.69 -1.91
C ASP A 216 24.06 -34.06 -0.95
N SER A 217 24.85 -33.10 -1.41
CA SER A 217 25.81 -32.36 -0.58
C SER A 217 25.26 -30.99 -0.13
N LEU A 218 25.91 -30.35 0.85
CA LEU A 218 25.57 -28.99 1.28
C LEU A 218 25.92 -27.95 0.19
N SER A 219 24.98 -27.05 -0.14
CA SER A 219 25.22 -25.98 -1.10
C SER A 219 26.47 -25.15 -0.74
N PRO A 220 27.28 -24.76 -1.74
CA PRO A 220 28.46 -23.94 -1.50
C PRO A 220 28.05 -22.59 -0.92
N VAL A 221 28.86 -22.07 0.01
CA VAL A 221 28.61 -20.77 0.62
C VAL A 221 29.30 -19.70 -0.24
N ILE A 222 28.52 -18.83 -0.87
CA ILE A 222 29.04 -17.67 -1.60
C ILE A 222 29.55 -16.62 -0.60
N GLY A 223 28.81 -16.40 0.49
CA GLY A 223 29.19 -15.47 1.54
C GLY A 223 28.36 -15.60 2.80
N THR A 224 28.92 -15.15 3.93
CA THR A 224 28.19 -14.94 5.18
C THR A 224 28.48 -13.53 5.66
N TYR A 225 27.41 -12.76 5.84
CA TYR A 225 27.48 -11.34 6.14
C TYR A 225 26.75 -11.07 7.45
N GLU A 226 27.25 -10.15 8.26
CA GLU A 226 26.70 -9.83 9.57
C GLU A 226 26.49 -8.33 9.73
N LYS A 227 25.41 -7.97 10.43
CA LYS A 227 25.09 -6.60 10.85
C LYS A 227 24.34 -6.65 12.19
N GLU A 228 24.72 -5.79 13.13
CA GLU A 228 24.13 -5.74 14.48
C GLU A 228 24.12 -7.05 15.30
N THR A 229 24.92 -8.06 14.92
CA THR A 229 25.00 -9.34 15.65
C THR A 229 25.48 -9.20 17.10
N LYS A 230 26.29 -8.17 17.37
CA LYS A 230 26.77 -7.84 18.72
C LYS A 230 25.66 -7.32 19.64
N GLY A 231 24.70 -6.56 19.08
CA GLY A 231 23.62 -5.95 19.84
C GLY A 231 22.43 -6.88 20.03
N TYR A 232 22.00 -7.55 18.96
CA TYR A 232 20.75 -8.31 18.93
C TYR A 232 20.94 -9.84 18.84
N GLY A 233 22.18 -10.33 18.86
CA GLY A 233 22.47 -11.74 18.63
C GLY A 233 22.37 -12.14 17.15
N THR A 234 22.47 -13.44 16.87
CA THR A 234 22.46 -13.97 15.49
C THR A 234 21.08 -14.46 15.09
N LEU A 235 20.45 -13.75 14.15
CA LEU A 235 19.22 -14.10 13.47
C LEU A 235 19.56 -14.27 11.99
N ARG A 236 19.69 -15.53 11.56
CA ARG A 236 20.22 -15.88 10.23
C ARG A 236 19.11 -16.05 9.21
N LYS A 237 19.17 -15.32 8.11
CA LYS A 237 18.45 -15.64 6.87
C LYS A 237 19.38 -16.36 5.89
N ILE A 238 18.90 -17.46 5.31
CA ILE A 238 19.58 -18.15 4.21
C ILE A 238 18.96 -17.64 2.91
N VAL A 239 19.81 -17.31 1.93
CA VAL A 239 19.39 -16.90 0.60
C VAL A 239 20.02 -17.83 -0.42
N GLN A 240 19.20 -18.40 -1.28
CA GLN A 240 19.64 -19.13 -2.45
C GLN A 240 18.93 -18.50 -3.65
N ASP A 241 19.69 -17.79 -4.47
CA ASP A 241 19.18 -17.06 -5.62
C ASP A 241 20.12 -17.35 -6.78
N ASP A 242 19.63 -18.07 -7.79
CA ASP A 242 20.43 -18.48 -8.96
C ASP A 242 20.96 -17.27 -9.76
N LYS A 243 20.41 -16.07 -9.53
CA LYS A 243 20.89 -14.82 -10.12
C LYS A 243 22.08 -14.22 -9.38
N VAL A 244 22.38 -14.69 -8.16
CA VAL A 244 23.51 -14.23 -7.36
C VAL A 244 24.69 -15.16 -7.60
N THR A 245 25.62 -14.71 -8.43
CA THR A 245 26.71 -15.55 -8.95
C THR A 245 28.06 -15.25 -8.32
N ASN A 246 28.20 -14.12 -7.61
CA ASN A 246 29.46 -13.66 -7.04
C ASN A 246 29.30 -12.98 -5.67
N ALA A 247 30.43 -12.74 -5.00
CA ALA A 247 30.48 -12.19 -3.65
C ALA A 247 29.95 -10.75 -3.55
N ASP A 248 30.09 -9.94 -4.60
CA ASP A 248 29.62 -8.55 -4.60
C ASP A 248 28.09 -8.49 -4.71
N GLU A 249 27.50 -9.30 -5.59
CA GLU A 249 26.05 -9.49 -5.68
C GLU A 249 25.48 -10.05 -4.38
N ALA A 250 26.16 -11.03 -3.79
CA ALA A 250 25.76 -11.62 -2.51
C ALA A 250 25.79 -10.60 -1.37
N LYS A 251 26.81 -9.72 -1.33
CA LYS A 251 26.86 -8.62 -0.35
C LYS A 251 25.72 -7.64 -0.53
N LYS A 252 25.42 -7.22 -1.77
CA LYS A 252 24.30 -6.31 -2.06
C LYS A 252 22.95 -6.91 -1.67
N LYS A 253 22.73 -8.19 -2.00
CA LYS A 253 21.51 -8.92 -1.59
C LYS A 253 21.43 -9.01 -0.07
N ALA A 254 22.53 -9.33 0.62
CA ALA A 254 22.56 -9.34 2.08
C ALA A 254 22.24 -7.96 2.69
N ASP A 255 22.80 -6.89 2.13
CA ASP A 255 22.54 -5.51 2.58
C ASP A 255 21.08 -5.11 2.44
N SER A 256 20.39 -5.62 1.42
CA SER A 256 18.95 -5.40 1.23
C SER A 256 18.07 -6.16 2.23
N LEU A 257 18.61 -7.16 2.92
CA LEU A 257 17.88 -8.06 3.80
C LEU A 257 18.14 -7.81 5.29
N PHE A 258 19.22 -7.13 5.66
CA PHE A 258 19.49 -6.83 7.06
C PHE A 258 18.36 -5.98 7.66
N SER A 259 17.90 -6.40 8.82
CA SER A 259 16.83 -5.76 9.57
C SER A 259 17.11 -5.88 11.06
N THR A 260 16.90 -4.80 11.81
CA THR A 260 16.88 -4.82 13.28
C THR A 260 15.49 -5.16 13.82
N GLY A 261 14.53 -5.46 12.94
CA GLY A 261 13.15 -5.76 13.28
C GLY A 261 12.20 -4.65 12.85
N GLU A 262 11.12 -4.47 13.58
CA GLU A 262 10.04 -3.52 13.29
C GLU A 262 9.96 -2.43 14.35
N ASP A 263 10.15 -1.18 13.90
CA ASP A 263 10.02 0.04 14.69
C ASP A 263 9.06 1.00 13.98
N TYR A 264 7.94 1.35 14.63
CA TYR A 264 6.92 2.26 14.10
C TYR A 264 6.09 2.89 15.22
N PHE A 265 5.34 3.93 14.89
CA PHE A 265 4.35 4.54 15.78
C PHE A 265 2.94 4.29 15.26
N THR A 266 2.00 4.08 16.17
CA THR A 266 0.57 4.26 15.91
C THR A 266 0.14 5.58 16.51
N LEU A 267 -0.41 6.47 15.69
CA LEU A 267 -0.87 7.80 16.08
C LEU A 267 -2.39 7.82 16.01
N ASN A 268 -3.05 8.00 17.15
CA ASN A 268 -4.50 8.19 17.22
C ASN A 268 -4.78 9.70 17.27
N CYS A 269 -5.41 10.24 16.23
CA CYS A 269 -5.66 11.67 16.09
C CYS A 269 -7.11 12.03 16.42
N ASP A 270 -7.32 13.13 17.14
CA ASP A 270 -8.65 13.66 17.49
C ASP A 270 -9.30 14.49 16.37
N ALA A 271 -8.55 14.76 15.31
CA ALA A 271 -9.00 15.40 14.09
C ALA A 271 -8.53 14.63 12.85
N ASP A 272 -9.31 14.72 11.78
CA ASP A 272 -9.02 14.04 10.52
C ASP A 272 -8.41 14.98 9.46
N ILE A 273 -7.22 14.62 8.97
CA ILE A 273 -6.65 15.19 7.76
C ILE A 273 -6.99 14.26 6.59
N ASN A 274 -8.24 14.38 6.12
CA ASN A 274 -8.91 13.50 5.15
C ASN A 274 -8.26 13.39 3.75
N THR A 275 -7.10 14.01 3.55
CA THR A 275 -6.29 13.89 2.31
C THR A 275 -5.00 13.09 2.50
N ILE A 276 -4.60 12.77 3.74
CA ILE A 276 -3.43 11.91 4.00
C ILE A 276 -3.71 10.52 3.49
N ARG A 277 -2.76 9.93 2.78
CA ARG A 277 -2.86 8.56 2.24
C ARG A 277 -1.65 7.72 2.58
N ALA A 278 -1.81 6.40 2.54
CA ALA A 278 -0.69 5.48 2.78
C ALA A 278 0.39 5.72 1.71
N GLY A 279 1.64 5.91 2.15
CA GLY A 279 2.78 6.33 1.36
C GLY A 279 3.08 7.83 1.39
N ASP A 280 2.25 8.66 2.04
CA ASP A 280 2.56 10.07 2.25
C ASP A 280 3.58 10.24 3.38
N LYS A 281 4.35 11.33 3.31
CA LYS A 281 5.25 11.80 4.36
C LYS A 281 4.52 12.78 5.26
N VAL A 282 4.70 12.57 6.56
CA VAL A 282 4.19 13.41 7.65
C VAL A 282 5.33 13.75 8.59
N ASN A 283 5.13 14.75 9.44
CA ASN A 283 6.09 15.15 10.47
C ASN A 283 5.44 14.93 11.84
N PHE A 284 6.15 14.23 12.71
CA PHE A 284 5.75 13.98 14.09
C PHE A 284 6.99 14.02 14.99
N ASP A 285 6.91 14.82 16.05
CA ASP A 285 8.00 15.12 16.98
C ASP A 285 9.28 15.57 16.26
N ASP A 286 9.12 16.55 15.37
CA ASP A 286 10.18 17.10 14.50
C ASP A 286 10.89 16.06 13.61
N THR A 287 10.30 14.87 13.44
CA THR A 287 10.83 13.78 12.63
C THR A 287 9.93 13.50 11.43
N ASP A 288 10.53 13.40 10.24
CA ASP A 288 9.82 12.99 9.03
C ASP A 288 9.59 11.47 9.06
N LEU A 289 8.31 11.08 9.05
CA LEU A 289 7.85 9.70 9.01
C LEU A 289 6.95 9.48 7.79
N TYR A 290 6.72 8.22 7.44
CA TYR A 290 5.97 7.82 6.26
C TYR A 290 4.81 6.94 6.67
N VAL A 291 3.63 7.24 6.14
CA VAL A 291 2.37 6.57 6.46
C VAL A 291 2.37 5.17 5.87
N ALA A 292 2.47 4.15 6.71
CA ALA A 292 2.36 2.75 6.33
C ALA A 292 0.89 2.35 6.11
N SER A 293 0.01 2.81 7.00
CA SER A 293 -1.44 2.65 6.91
C SER A 293 -2.16 3.85 7.49
N VAL A 294 -3.38 4.06 7.03
CA VAL A 294 -4.28 5.10 7.52
C VAL A 294 -5.71 4.57 7.59
N THR A 295 -6.40 4.91 8.67
CA THR A 295 -7.85 4.77 8.79
C THR A 295 -8.44 6.14 9.10
N HIS A 296 -9.27 6.66 8.20
CA HIS A 296 -10.08 7.84 8.45
C HIS A 296 -11.45 7.41 8.95
N THR A 297 -11.94 8.04 10.01
CA THR A 297 -13.35 8.00 10.41
C THR A 297 -13.93 9.38 10.17
N LEU A 298 -14.65 9.55 9.06
CA LEU A 298 -15.18 10.86 8.67
C LEU A 298 -16.31 11.27 9.60
N GLY A 299 -16.38 12.56 9.94
CA GLY A 299 -17.41 13.13 10.78
C GLY A 299 -17.35 14.65 10.82
N SER A 300 -18.11 15.29 11.71
CA SER A 300 -18.07 16.75 11.86
C SER A 300 -16.69 17.27 12.25
N VAL A 301 -15.95 16.49 13.04
CA VAL A 301 -14.51 16.68 13.32
C VAL A 301 -13.70 15.59 12.64
N GLY A 302 -14.23 14.36 12.66
CA GLY A 302 -13.54 13.18 12.16
C GLY A 302 -12.45 12.71 13.13
N LYS A 303 -11.93 11.51 12.89
CA LYS A 303 -10.73 10.98 13.55
C LYS A 303 -9.86 10.29 12.51
N MET A 304 -8.58 10.19 12.79
CA MET A 304 -7.62 9.54 11.90
C MET A 304 -6.63 8.71 12.73
N ASP A 305 -6.48 7.45 12.37
CA ASP A 305 -5.48 6.57 12.95
C ASP A 305 -4.42 6.28 11.90
N LEU A 306 -3.15 6.47 12.25
CA LEU A 306 -2.01 6.25 11.35
C LEU A 306 -1.06 5.22 11.96
N THR A 307 -0.57 4.31 11.13
CA THR A 307 0.72 3.65 11.40
C THR A 307 1.79 4.36 10.58
N VAL A 308 2.81 4.89 11.25
CA VAL A 308 3.89 5.65 10.62
C VAL A 308 5.25 5.08 11.00
N GLY A 309 6.21 5.13 10.09
CA GLY A 309 7.58 4.71 10.39
C GLY A 309 8.60 5.37 9.48
N THR A 310 9.88 5.10 9.73
CA THR A 310 10.96 5.61 8.87
C THR A 310 10.89 5.01 7.47
N MET A 311 11.52 5.65 6.48
CA MET A 311 11.64 5.08 5.12
C MET A 311 12.28 3.68 5.13
N ASP A 312 13.19 3.47 6.09
CA ASP A 312 13.86 2.20 6.35
C ASP A 312 12.88 1.12 6.82
N TYR A 313 11.97 1.46 7.75
CA TYR A 313 10.86 0.59 8.15
C TYR A 313 9.97 0.26 6.94
N ILE A 314 9.55 1.26 6.16
CA ILE A 314 8.71 1.06 4.98
C ILE A 314 9.38 0.11 3.97
N ARG A 315 10.66 0.34 3.67
CA ARG A 315 11.45 -0.51 2.76
C ARG A 315 11.47 -1.95 3.24
N ARG A 316 11.76 -2.18 4.52
CA ARG A 316 11.91 -3.54 5.07
C ARG A 316 10.57 -4.26 5.19
N LYS A 317 9.54 -3.59 5.72
CA LYS A 317 8.23 -4.20 5.94
C LYS A 317 7.52 -4.57 4.64
N PHE A 318 7.52 -3.65 3.68
CA PHE A 318 6.66 -3.76 2.49
C PHE A 318 7.41 -4.13 1.21
N TYR A 319 8.73 -3.90 1.16
CA TYR A 319 9.53 -4.09 -0.06
C TYR A 319 10.68 -5.12 0.09
N ALA A 320 11.01 -5.55 1.31
CA ALA A 320 11.98 -6.62 1.54
C ALA A 320 11.25 -7.96 1.67
N GLY A 321 11.52 -8.88 0.75
CA GLY A 321 10.85 -10.18 0.70
C GLY A 321 10.98 -10.80 -0.68
N ASP A 322 11.14 -12.12 -0.72
CA ASP A 322 11.11 -12.86 -1.96
C ASP A 322 9.65 -12.84 -2.44
N GLY A 323 9.41 -12.62 -3.74
CA GLY A 323 8.08 -12.45 -4.35
C GLY A 323 7.20 -13.71 -4.33
N GLU A 324 7.36 -14.56 -3.33
CA GLU A 324 6.55 -15.73 -3.04
C GLU A 324 5.54 -15.33 -1.95
N SER A 325 4.40 -14.81 -2.40
CA SER A 325 3.16 -14.96 -1.66
C SER A 325 2.92 -16.45 -1.47
N SER A 326 2.84 -16.88 -0.21
CA SER A 326 2.31 -18.18 0.22
C SER A 326 0.92 -18.43 -0.34
#